data_AF-A0A7U9X4F6-F1
#
_entry.id   AF-A0A7U9X4F6-F1
#
_cell.length_a   1.000
_cell.length_b   1.000
_cell.length_c   1.000
_cell.angle_alpha   90.00
_cell.angle_beta   90.00
_cell.angle_gamma   90.00
#
_symmetry.space_group_name_H-M   'P 1'
#
loop_
_entity.id
_entity.type
_entity.pdbx_description
1 polymer ?
#
loop_
_entity_poly.entity_id
_entity_poly.type
_entity_poly.pdbx_seq_one_letter_code
_entity_poly.pdbx_strand_id
1 'polypeptide(L)'
;MWKADPDWNLKLAEILILLKIKMNIRIILSSHSPYFMRALEVKMADYGILGCGTFYLMVERNQGFAAKDVTAHTEEIYRQLYQPLELL
;
A
#
# COMPACT_ATOMS: atom_id res chain seq x y z
N MET A 1 6.77 22.96 6.20
CA MET A 1 6.17 21.89 7.03
C MET A 1 4.97 21.33 6.29
N TRP A 2 5.15 20.27 5.50
CA TRP A 2 4.04 19.63 4.77
C TRP A 2 3.30 18.71 5.73
N LYS A 3 2.22 19.18 6.35
CA LYS A 3 1.27 18.27 7.00
C LYS A 3 0.66 17.43 5.89
N ALA A 4 0.90 16.13 5.96
CA ALA A 4 0.20 15.14 5.17
C ALA A 4 -1.30 15.19 5.55
N ASP A 5 -2.05 16.08 4.91
CA ASP A 5 -3.51 16.16 5.03
C ASP A 5 -4.13 14.80 4.63
N PRO A 6 -4.92 14.12 5.48
CA PRO A 6 -5.44 12.77 5.21
C PRO A 6 -6.02 12.60 3.80
N ASP A 7 -6.61 13.66 3.25
CA ASP A 7 -7.21 13.70 1.92
C ASP A 7 -6.23 13.48 0.76
N TRP A 8 -4.95 13.86 0.89
CA TRP A 8 -4.02 13.72 -0.23
C TRP A 8 -3.70 12.25 -0.51
N ASN A 9 -3.65 11.40 0.52
CA ASN A 9 -3.40 9.97 0.35
C ASN A 9 -4.51 9.33 -0.49
N LEU A 10 -5.78 9.69 -0.21
CA LEU A 10 -6.92 9.21 -0.99
C LEU A 10 -6.88 9.72 -2.43
N LYS A 11 -6.58 11.01 -2.64
CA LYS A 11 -6.50 11.60 -3.99
C LYS A 11 -5.36 10.99 -4.81
N LEU A 12 -4.19 10.80 -4.21
CA LEU A 12 -3.07 10.18 -4.90
C LEU A 12 -3.35 8.71 -5.22
N ALA A 13 -3.91 7.96 -4.27
CA ALA A 13 -4.32 6.57 -4.50
C ALA A 13 -5.29 6.48 -5.68
N GLU A 14 -6.30 7.36 -5.71
CA GLU A 14 -7.28 7.42 -6.79
C GLU A 14 -6.64 7.74 -8.15
N ILE A 15 -5.71 8.71 -8.22
CA ILE A 15 -4.98 9.01 -9.45
C ILE A 15 -4.22 7.76 -9.94
N LEU A 16 -3.52 7.05 -9.05
CA LEU A 16 -2.79 5.84 -9.43
C LEU A 16 -3.73 4.74 -9.95
N ILE A 17 -4.89 4.55 -9.31
CA ILE A 17 -5.91 3.61 -9.80
C ILE A 17 -6.43 4.01 -11.18
N LEU A 18 -6.73 5.30 -11.38
CA LEU A 18 -7.19 5.82 -12.67
C LEU A 18 -6.16 5.63 -13.78
N LEU A 19 -4.88 5.90 -13.51
CA LEU A 19 -3.78 5.65 -14.46
C LEU A 19 -3.69 4.16 -14.83
N LYS A 20 -3.84 3.26 -13.86
CA LYS A 20 -3.86 1.81 -14.12
C LYS A 20 -5.05 1.41 -14.99
N ILE A 21 -6.27 1.81 -14.64
CA ILE A 21 -7.48 1.32 -15.34
C ILE A 21 -7.73 2.02 -16.68
N LYS A 22 -7.40 3.31 -16.80
CA LYS A 22 -7.67 4.09 -18.02
C LYS A 22 -6.54 4.00 -19.03
N MET A 23 -5.30 3.87 -18.57
CA MET A 23 -4.12 3.90 -19.43
C MET A 23 -3.33 2.59 -19.42
N ASN A 24 -3.80 1.56 -18.69
CA ASN A 24 -3.14 0.26 -18.55
C ASN A 24 -1.68 0.36 -18.07
N ILE A 25 -1.37 1.37 -17.25
CA ILE A 25 -0.02 1.59 -16.72
C ILE A 25 0.26 0.57 -15.62
N ARG A 26 1.42 -0.10 -15.71
CA ARG A 26 1.94 -0.92 -14.60
C ARG A 26 2.63 -0.03 -13.59
N ILE A 27 2.15 -0.08 -12.35
CA ILE A 27 2.63 0.74 -11.24
C ILE A 27 3.27 -0.19 -10.23
N ILE A 28 4.52 0.09 -9.88
CA ILE A 28 5.23 -0.54 -8.76
C ILE A 28 5.47 0.56 -7.74
N LEU A 29 5.05 0.32 -6.51
CA LEU A 29 5.10 1.29 -5.43
C LEU A 29 5.72 0.64 -4.21
N SER A 30 6.68 1.32 -3.60
CA SER A 30 7.15 1.03 -2.25
C SER A 30 6.64 2.13 -1.31
N SER A 31 5.99 1.76 -0.22
CA SER A 31 5.55 2.71 0.80
C SER A 31 5.74 2.14 2.19
N HIS A 32 6.18 2.98 3.12
CA HIS A 32 6.17 2.71 4.56
C HIS A 32 4.99 3.38 5.28
N SER A 33 4.02 3.93 4.54
CA SER A 33 2.87 4.63 5.10
C SER A 33 1.66 3.68 5.18
N PRO A 34 1.22 3.24 6.38
CA PRO A 34 0.05 2.38 6.50
C PRO A 34 -1.22 3.10 6.02
N TYR A 35 -1.29 4.42 6.21
CA TYR A 35 -2.40 5.24 5.72
C TYR A 35 -2.51 5.22 4.19
N PHE A 36 -1.38 5.24 3.49
CA PHE A 36 -1.39 5.22 2.02
C PHE A 36 -1.76 3.84 1.46
N MET A 37 -1.27 2.77 2.09
CA MET A 37 -1.65 1.41 1.70
C MET A 37 -3.14 1.18 1.91
N ARG A 38 -3.69 1.65 3.03
CA ARG A 38 -5.14 1.60 3.27
C ARG A 38 -5.93 2.44 2.27
N ALA A 39 -5.46 3.65 1.94
CA ALA A 39 -6.09 4.47 0.91
C ALA A 39 -6.13 3.77 -0.46
N LEU A 40 -5.05 3.05 -0.82
CA LEU A 40 -4.99 2.23 -2.03
C LEU A 40 -5.99 1.07 -1.99
N GLU A 41 -6.07 0.31 -0.89
CA GLU A 41 -7.04 -0.78 -0.76
C GLU A 41 -8.49 -0.28 -0.90
N VAL A 42 -8.83 0.83 -0.23
CA VAL A 42 -10.16 1.45 -0.32
C VAL A 42 -10.45 1.86 -1.77
N LYS A 43 -9.52 2.57 -2.43
CA LYS A 43 -9.71 2.99 -3.82
C LYS A 43 -9.71 1.82 -4.81
N MET A 44 -8.97 0.74 -4.56
CA MET A 44 -9.06 -0.48 -5.37
C MET A 44 -10.42 -1.16 -5.22
N ALA A 45 -11.00 -1.16 -4.00
CA ALA A 45 -12.34 -1.67 -3.75
C ALA A 45 -13.42 -0.83 -4.45
N ASP A 46 -13.34 0.50 -4.36
CA ASP A 46 -14.29 1.44 -5.00
C ASP A 46 -14.41 1.19 -6.52
N TYR A 47 -13.30 0.83 -7.16
CA TYR A 47 -13.22 0.57 -8.60
C TYR A 47 -13.31 -0.91 -8.97
N GLY A 48 -13.54 -1.82 -8.01
CA GLY A 48 -13.74 -3.26 -8.25
C GLY A 48 -12.49 -4.03 -8.71
N ILE A 49 -11.29 -3.53 -8.41
CA ILE A 49 -10.00 -4.07 -8.87
C ILE A 49 -9.13 -4.64 -7.75
N LEU A 50 -9.72 -4.97 -6.60
CA LEU A 50 -8.97 -5.44 -5.43
C LEU A 50 -8.07 -6.65 -5.76
N GLY A 51 -8.52 -7.56 -6.64
CA GLY A 51 -7.75 -8.73 -7.09
C GLY A 51 -6.64 -8.43 -8.11
N CYS A 52 -6.47 -7.18 -8.55
CA CYS A 52 -5.46 -6.79 -9.55
C CYS A 52 -4.18 -6.20 -8.93
N GLY A 53 -4.14 -6.01 -7.61
CA GLY A 53 -2.98 -5.56 -6.86
C GLY A 53 -2.26 -6.73 -6.22
N THR A 54 -0.93 -6.77 -6.33
CA THR A 54 -0.09 -7.70 -5.56
C THR A 54 0.67 -6.91 -4.50
N PHE A 55 0.62 -7.37 -3.25
CA PHE A 55 1.26 -6.72 -2.12
C PHE A 55 2.45 -7.54 -1.65
N TYR A 56 3.58 -6.86 -1.44
CA TYR A 56 4.82 -7.49 -1.00
C TYR A 56 5.32 -6.83 0.27
N LEU A 57 5.77 -7.66 1.21
CA LEU A 57 6.45 -7.24 2.42
C LEU A 57 7.93 -7.59 2.33
N MET A 58 8.80 -6.60 2.51
CA MET A 58 10.24 -6.83 2.55
C MET A 58 10.62 -7.39 3.92
N VAL A 59 11.10 -8.63 3.95
CA VAL A 59 11.55 -9.29 5.17
C VAL A 59 13.06 -9.53 5.11
N GLU A 60 13.74 -9.29 6.22
CA GLU A 60 15.16 -9.60 6.34
C GLU A 60 15.38 -11.12 6.30
N ARG A 61 16.29 -11.57 5.45
CA ARG A 61 16.73 -12.97 5.39
C ARG A 61 18.25 -13.02 5.22
N ASN A 62 18.92 -13.63 6.19
CA ASN A 62 20.37 -13.82 6.22
C ASN A 62 21.15 -12.50 6.07
N GLN A 63 21.61 -12.19 4.85
CA GLN A 63 22.44 -11.01 4.51
C GLN A 63 21.74 -10.08 3.51
N GLY A 64 20.41 -10.19 3.35
CA GLY A 64 19.65 -9.37 2.42
C GLY A 64 18.17 -9.31 2.75
N PHE A 65 17.38 -8.77 1.83
CA PHE A 65 15.93 -8.64 1.97
C PHE A 65 15.22 -9.47 0.90
N ALA A 66 14.18 -10.19 1.30
CA ALA A 66 13.31 -10.94 0.41
C ALA A 66 11.93 -10.28 0.34
N ALA A 67 11.36 -10.19 -0.86
CA ALA A 67 9.97 -9.77 -1.04
C ALA A 67 9.05 -10.97 -0.76
N LYS A 68 8.33 -10.94 0.37
CA LYS A 68 7.30 -11.91 0.70
C LYS A 68 5.97 -11.45 0.10
N ASP A 69 5.35 -12.27 -0.74
CA ASP A 69 3.98 -12.00 -1.22
C ASP A 69 3.01 -12.15 -0.04
N VAL A 70 2.24 -11.10 0.20
CA VAL A 70 1.24 -10.98 1.27
C VAL A 70 -0.09 -10.49 0.71
N THR A 71 -0.34 -10.69 -0.59
CA THR A 71 -1.56 -10.24 -1.27
C THR A 71 -2.84 -10.77 -0.62
N ALA A 72 -2.81 -12.00 -0.09
CA ALA A 72 -3.93 -12.61 0.64
C ALA A 72 -3.96 -12.26 2.14
N HIS A 73 -2.89 -11.64 2.66
CA HIS A 73 -2.63 -11.43 4.08
C HIS A 73 -2.07 -10.03 4.35
N THR A 74 -2.72 -8.98 3.84
CA THR A 74 -2.23 -7.60 3.98
C THR A 74 -2.20 -7.13 5.44
N GLU A 75 -2.87 -7.82 6.36
CA GLU A 75 -2.77 -7.63 7.81
C GLU A 75 -1.33 -7.75 8.34
N GLU A 76 -0.48 -8.54 7.68
CA GLU A 76 0.92 -8.67 8.08
C GLU A 76 1.70 -7.36 7.92
N ILE A 77 1.40 -6.60 6.86
CA ILE A 77 2.00 -5.28 6.60
C ILE A 77 1.56 -4.31 7.67
N TYR A 78 0.25 -4.29 7.96
CA TYR A 78 -0.32 -3.41 8.97
C TYR A 78 0.25 -3.71 10.36
N ARG A 79 0.44 -4.98 10.72
CA ARG A 79 1.03 -5.36 12.01
C ARG A 79 2.44 -4.77 12.20
N GLN A 80 3.29 -4.81 11.17
CA GLN A 80 4.62 -4.20 11.24
C GLN A 80 4.57 -2.67 11.29
N LEU A 81 3.63 -2.05 10.59
CA LEU A 81 3.52 -0.58 10.52
C LEU A 81 2.81 0.03 11.75
N TYR A 82 1.97 -0.75 12.46
CA TYR A 82 1.28 -0.32 13.69
C TYR A 82 2.03 -0.68 14.98
N GLN A 83 2.97 -1.63 14.97
CA GLN A 83 3.84 -1.93 16.12
C GLN A 83 4.49 -0.68 16.76
N PRO A 84 4.93 0.35 15.99
CA PRO A 84 5.47 1.58 16.57
C PRO A 84 4.41 2.48 17.24
N LEU A 85 3.12 2.32 16.90
CA LEU A 85 2.03 3.10 17.52
C LEU A 85 1.58 2.53 18.86
N GLU A 86 1.77 1.23 19.11
CA GLU A 86 1.40 0.58 20.38
C GLU A 86 2.39 0.87 21.53
N LEU A 87 3.54 1.48 21.22
CA LEU A 87 4.59 1.87 22.18
C LEU A 87 4.46 3.32 22.67
N LEU A 88 3.40 4.04 22.27
CA LEU A 88 3.03 5.38 22.73
C LEU A 88 1.86 5.31 23.72
#